data_AF-A0A1V9YSC7-F1
#
_entry.id   AF-A0A1V9YSC7-F1
#
_cell.length_a   1.000
_cell.length_b   1.000
_cell.length_c   1.000
_cell.angle_alpha   90.00
_cell.angle_beta   90.00
_cell.angle_gamma   90.00
#
_symmetry.space_group_name_H-M   'P 1'
#
loop_
_entity.id
_entity.type
_entity.pdbx_description
1 polymer ?
#
loop_
_entity_poly.entity_id
_entity_poly.type
_entity_poly.pdbx_seq_one_letter_code
_entity_poly.pdbx_strand_id
1 'polypeptide(L)'
;MQLIIGDNQMNLTDASSGISRHDHIGISMAYPRMFMYQELTTLEAAINGLRNPQTINKNDGLLHIYIKDNNDVGKNYQKNAVVYLETVFRTIDFNTWVITTQNLFNIRIVAGIIKSSLVSGPQFSQYLENHVYLSLENEINFWSSFGISYFKLQYSNQYQIGLQENTIIENALGVTYFARIKAILSYYRGPLRLTSYMYSGFINEFKVPNGSQCLVRNSSDFFGLLNENVFKEFRSSTLSKLLTDEKFKALISLLGTYQLHPTPIQWQNTNYSFYGGNPLCGFNTGLDFVLKSFSFSDSCATRNTSTITWTPLTSLLAYVMMGGNSTTMCKPFFEMIQIDSPPSFDQLNLSYLQFISTNSTAFLSAQPLLDNSFALSGWMSIYEWVFLEREAVVFDGDNRTYTVMTAATLPQMPPYHNSPSSVAIHVWYCCCLVTFGLVGVAIKLCGLWVAYRPLGCPWFMFNRITSATCLNRSILVIRCGAAILCISSSNLLKDKFDVNKNTLTVLCI
;
A
#
# COMPACT_ATOMS: atom_id res chain seq x y z
N MET A 1 -1.51 -9.57 -19.10
CA MET A 1 -1.23 -8.38 -19.92
C MET A 1 -0.30 -8.85 -21.05
N GLN A 2 -0.83 -9.23 -22.19
CA GLN A 2 -0.03 -9.59 -23.37
C GLN A 2 0.37 -8.29 -24.07
N LEU A 3 1.67 -7.98 -24.03
CA LEU A 3 2.26 -7.01 -24.94
C LEU A 3 2.36 -7.70 -26.30
N ILE A 4 1.40 -7.42 -27.19
CA ILE A 4 1.57 -7.68 -28.62
C ILE A 4 2.55 -6.63 -29.11
N ILE A 5 3.83 -6.98 -29.14
CA ILE A 5 4.85 -6.22 -29.86
C ILE A 5 4.67 -6.62 -31.33
N GLY A 6 3.93 -5.82 -32.09
CA GLY A 6 4.00 -5.91 -33.55
C GLY A 6 5.39 -5.50 -34.02
N ASP A 7 5.85 -6.08 -35.13
CA ASP A 7 7.21 -6.01 -35.69
C ASP A 7 7.74 -4.61 -36.11
N ASN A 8 7.16 -3.53 -35.60
CA ASN A 8 7.63 -2.17 -35.88
C ASN A 8 8.49 -1.66 -34.72
N GLN A 9 9.76 -1.37 -35.01
CA GLN A 9 10.72 -0.74 -34.10
C GLN A 9 10.08 0.46 -33.38
N MET A 10 10.02 0.38 -32.04
CA MET A 10 9.43 1.42 -31.20
C MET A 10 10.31 2.68 -31.22
N ASN A 11 9.91 3.70 -31.98
CA ASN A 11 10.63 4.97 -32.07
C ASN A 11 10.26 5.88 -30.88
N LEU A 12 11.13 5.94 -29.88
CA LEU A 12 10.99 6.74 -28.64
C LEU A 12 10.95 8.26 -28.85
N THR A 13 11.19 8.73 -30.07
CA THR A 13 11.16 10.17 -30.42
C THR A 13 9.88 10.60 -31.13
N ASP A 14 9.01 9.65 -31.45
CA ASP A 14 7.71 9.92 -32.05
C ASP A 14 6.78 10.56 -31.00
N ALA A 15 6.15 11.70 -31.28
CA ALA A 15 5.29 12.39 -30.33
C ALA A 15 4.11 11.52 -29.83
N SER A 16 3.74 10.51 -30.62
CA SER A 16 2.75 9.48 -30.26
C SER A 16 3.22 8.48 -29.20
N SER A 17 4.54 8.34 -28.99
CA SER A 17 5.15 7.42 -28.02
C SER A 17 5.14 7.93 -26.57
N GLY A 18 4.95 9.24 -26.38
CA GLY A 18 4.83 9.89 -25.07
C GLY A 18 3.38 10.07 -24.59
N ILE A 19 2.39 9.76 -25.43
CA ILE A 19 0.97 9.87 -25.12
C ILE A 19 0.51 8.49 -24.64
N SER A 20 0.04 8.39 -23.39
CA SER A 20 -0.60 7.15 -22.95
C SER A 20 -1.79 6.88 -23.88
N ARG A 21 -2.02 5.61 -24.26
CA ARG A 21 -3.26 5.25 -25.00
C ARG A 21 -4.54 5.65 -24.26
N HIS A 22 -4.44 6.05 -22.99
CA HIS A 22 -5.53 6.52 -22.14
C HIS A 22 -5.67 8.06 -22.10
N ASP A 23 -4.72 8.81 -22.65
CA ASP A 23 -4.78 10.27 -22.72
C ASP A 23 -5.66 10.68 -23.91
N HIS A 24 -6.98 10.61 -23.72
CA HIS A 24 -7.93 11.17 -24.68
C HIS A 24 -7.86 12.71 -24.63
N ILE A 25 -7.71 13.34 -25.80
CA ILE A 25 -7.71 14.80 -25.92
C ILE A 25 -9.01 15.36 -25.31
N GLY A 26 -8.89 16.20 -24.26
CA GLY A 26 -10.02 16.91 -23.64
C GLY A 26 -10.68 16.26 -22.41
N ILE A 27 -10.26 15.06 -21.97
CA ILE A 27 -10.84 14.40 -20.80
C ILE A 27 -9.74 13.92 -19.85
N SER A 28 -9.48 14.67 -18.77
CA SER A 28 -8.57 14.24 -17.70
C SER A 28 -9.19 13.12 -16.88
N MET A 29 -8.53 11.96 -16.84
CA MET A 29 -8.93 10.81 -16.01
C MET A 29 -8.75 11.06 -14.51
N ALA A 30 -8.06 12.15 -14.12
CA ALA A 30 -7.93 12.57 -12.73
C ALA A 30 -9.13 13.40 -12.25
N TYR A 31 -9.90 13.98 -13.17
CA TYR A 31 -11.00 14.89 -12.85
C TYR A 31 -12.11 14.26 -11.97
N PRO A 32 -12.61 13.02 -12.25
CA PRO A 32 -13.57 12.37 -11.36
C PRO A 32 -13.04 12.15 -9.94
N ARG A 33 -11.73 11.91 -9.78
CA ARG A 33 -11.11 11.71 -8.47
C ARG A 33 -11.00 13.01 -7.69
N MET A 34 -10.60 14.09 -8.36
CA MET A 34 -10.60 15.43 -7.76
C MET A 34 -11.99 15.78 -7.25
N PHE A 35 -13.01 15.57 -8.08
CA PHE A 35 -14.40 15.84 -7.72
C PHE A 35 -14.86 15.01 -6.51
N MET A 36 -14.61 13.70 -6.50
CA MET A 36 -15.02 12.82 -5.38
C MET A 36 -14.29 13.13 -4.07
N TYR A 37 -12.98 13.43 -4.11
CA TYR A 37 -12.14 13.53 -2.90
C TYR A 37 -11.98 14.97 -2.37
N GLN A 38 -12.35 15.98 -3.16
CA GLN A 38 -12.21 17.39 -2.78
C GLN A 38 -13.55 18.11 -2.78
N GLU A 39 -14.31 18.03 -3.89
CA GLU A 39 -15.56 18.81 -4.06
C GLU A 39 -16.76 18.15 -3.37
N LEU A 40 -16.96 16.83 -3.52
CA LEU A 40 -18.09 16.09 -2.94
C LEU A 40 -17.82 15.62 -1.51
N THR A 41 -17.27 16.50 -0.67
CA THR A 41 -16.93 16.17 0.73
C THR A 41 -17.95 16.68 1.75
N THR A 42 -19.01 17.35 1.31
CA THR A 42 -20.09 17.86 2.17
C THR A 42 -21.06 16.75 2.57
N LEU A 43 -21.76 16.92 3.69
CA LEU A 43 -22.78 15.96 4.15
C LEU A 43 -23.92 15.83 3.14
N GLU A 44 -24.36 16.94 2.55
CA GLU A 44 -25.39 16.96 1.51
C GLU A 44 -25.01 16.11 0.29
N ALA A 45 -23.81 16.34 -0.26
CA ALA A 45 -23.31 15.58 -1.40
C ALA A 45 -23.23 14.08 -1.10
N ALA A 46 -22.77 13.72 0.11
CA ALA A 46 -22.68 12.34 0.54
C ALA A 46 -24.05 11.66 0.70
N ILE A 47 -25.00 12.30 1.38
CA ILE A 47 -26.36 11.75 1.56
C ILE A 47 -27.03 11.55 0.21
N ASN A 48 -26.96 12.54 -0.69
CA ASN A 48 -27.55 12.46 -2.01
C ASN A 48 -26.90 11.34 -2.85
N GLY A 49 -25.57 11.18 -2.75
CA GLY A 49 -24.84 10.11 -3.43
C GLY A 49 -25.17 8.71 -2.90
N LEU A 50 -25.27 8.55 -1.57
CA LEU A 50 -25.59 7.27 -0.92
C LEU A 50 -27.04 6.82 -1.19
N ARG A 51 -27.99 7.77 -1.21
CA ARG A 51 -29.42 7.49 -1.50
C ARG A 51 -29.69 7.14 -2.96
N ASN A 52 -28.85 7.62 -3.89
CA ASN A 52 -29.05 7.43 -5.32
C ASN A 52 -27.88 6.69 -5.99
N PRO A 53 -27.62 5.42 -5.64
CA PRO A 53 -26.57 4.64 -6.27
C PRO A 53 -26.98 4.27 -7.70
N GLN A 54 -26.58 5.05 -8.71
CA GLN A 54 -26.81 4.68 -10.11
C GLN A 54 -25.81 3.61 -10.56
N THR A 55 -26.34 2.46 -10.98
CA THR A 55 -25.75 1.46 -11.91
C THR A 55 -24.25 1.15 -11.79
N ILE A 56 -23.76 1.03 -10.56
CA ILE A 56 -22.69 0.10 -10.24
C ILE A 56 -23.40 -1.02 -9.48
N ASN A 57 -23.09 -2.29 -9.79
CA ASN A 57 -23.58 -3.45 -9.02
C ASN A 57 -23.67 -3.04 -7.54
N LYS A 58 -24.86 -3.18 -6.94
CA LYS A 58 -25.25 -2.69 -5.59
C LYS A 58 -24.26 -3.02 -4.46
N ASN A 59 -23.21 -3.78 -4.75
CA ASN A 59 -22.15 -4.26 -3.88
C ASN A 59 -21.00 -3.25 -3.68
N ASP A 60 -20.72 -2.34 -4.61
CA ASP A 60 -19.38 -1.71 -4.70
C ASP A 60 -19.28 -0.27 -4.16
N GLY A 61 -20.40 0.44 -3.99
CA GLY A 61 -20.38 1.84 -3.49
C GLY A 61 -20.00 1.97 -2.01
N LEU A 62 -20.18 0.90 -1.24
CA LEU A 62 -19.93 0.82 0.20
C LEU A 62 -18.56 0.22 0.52
N LEU A 63 -17.80 -0.16 -0.51
CA LEU A 63 -16.52 -0.88 -0.42
C LEU A 63 -15.34 -0.01 0.09
N HIS A 64 -15.56 1.29 0.30
CA HIS A 64 -14.51 2.26 0.61
C HIS A 64 -14.68 2.99 1.94
N ILE A 65 -15.47 2.43 2.85
CA ILE A 65 -15.50 2.88 4.25
C ILE A 65 -14.44 2.07 4.98
N TYR A 66 -13.23 2.61 5.09
CA TYR A 66 -12.19 2.02 5.91
C TYR A 66 -12.32 2.54 7.34
N ILE A 67 -12.44 1.62 8.29
CA ILE A 67 -12.40 1.93 9.72
C ILE A 67 -11.02 1.53 10.21
N LYS A 68 -10.10 2.50 10.33
CA LYS A 68 -8.82 2.24 10.97
C LYS A 68 -9.01 2.23 12.49
N ASP A 69 -8.91 1.05 13.06
CA ASP A 69 -9.08 0.82 14.49
C ASP A 69 -7.81 1.16 15.29
N ASN A 70 -7.47 2.45 15.32
CA ASN A 70 -6.48 3.01 16.25
C ASN A 70 -7.15 4.07 17.12
N ASN A 71 -6.99 3.95 18.44
CA ASN A 71 -7.42 4.92 19.46
C ASN A 71 -6.97 6.37 19.18
N ASP A 72 -5.98 6.58 18.30
CA ASP A 72 -5.50 7.90 17.87
C ASP A 72 -6.27 8.48 16.66
N VAL A 73 -6.81 7.64 15.77
CA VAL A 73 -7.57 8.06 14.56
C VAL A 73 -8.94 8.59 14.98
N GLY A 74 -9.56 7.96 15.97
CA GLY A 74 -10.83 8.38 16.55
C GLY A 74 -10.79 9.76 17.22
N LYS A 75 -9.62 10.40 17.41
CA LYS A 75 -9.52 11.79 17.88
C LYS A 75 -9.45 12.80 16.75
N ASN A 76 -8.77 12.46 15.64
CA ASN A 76 -8.53 13.39 14.53
C ASN A 76 -9.65 13.43 13.49
N TYR A 77 -10.51 12.40 13.45
CA TYR A 77 -11.57 12.28 12.44
C TYR A 77 -13.00 12.25 13.02
N GLN A 78 -13.19 12.69 14.28
CA GLN A 78 -14.51 12.73 14.94
C GLN A 78 -15.57 13.51 14.15
N LYS A 79 -15.13 14.51 13.40
CA LYS A 79 -15.99 15.35 12.57
C LYS A 79 -16.31 14.73 11.21
N ASN A 80 -15.65 13.64 10.82
CA ASN A 80 -15.84 12.96 9.55
C ASN A 80 -16.92 11.87 9.68
N ALA A 81 -18.03 12.00 8.96
CA ALA A 81 -19.11 11.03 8.97
C ALA A 81 -18.66 9.63 8.55
N VAL A 82 -17.68 9.51 7.64
CA VAL A 82 -17.20 8.24 7.07
C VAL A 82 -16.73 7.23 8.13
N VAL A 83 -16.23 7.68 9.29
CA VAL A 83 -15.74 6.75 10.33
C VAL A 83 -16.87 6.09 11.12
N TYR A 84 -18.12 6.54 10.95
CA TYR A 84 -19.30 6.03 11.64
C TYR A 84 -20.19 5.25 10.67
N LEU A 85 -20.27 3.93 10.82
CA LEU A 85 -21.09 3.07 9.95
C LEU A 85 -22.57 3.45 9.93
N GLU A 86 -23.10 3.93 11.06
CA GLU A 86 -24.48 4.37 11.16
C GLU A 86 -24.81 5.48 10.15
N THR A 87 -23.89 6.43 9.90
CA THR A 87 -24.12 7.52 8.94
C THR A 87 -24.36 7.00 7.53
N VAL A 88 -23.83 5.83 7.22
CA VAL A 88 -24.00 5.20 5.92
C VAL A 88 -25.22 4.30 5.90
N PHE A 89 -25.38 3.41 6.88
CA PHE A 89 -26.51 2.48 6.94
C PHE A 89 -27.86 3.17 7.05
N ARG A 90 -27.90 4.36 7.65
CA ARG A 90 -29.11 5.18 7.75
C ARG A 90 -29.51 5.88 6.43
N THR A 91 -28.59 5.94 5.47
CA THR A 91 -28.81 6.64 4.18
C THR A 91 -28.96 5.72 2.98
N ILE A 92 -28.88 4.40 3.20
CA ILE A 92 -29.03 3.38 2.18
C ILE A 92 -30.16 2.41 2.55
N ASP A 93 -30.58 1.60 1.59
CA ASP A 93 -31.51 0.51 1.86
C ASP A 93 -30.73 -0.60 2.60
N PHE A 94 -30.74 -0.51 3.93
CA PHE A 94 -29.97 -1.39 4.79
C PHE A 94 -30.33 -2.87 4.59
N ASN A 95 -31.63 -3.19 4.51
CA ASN A 95 -32.10 -4.56 4.35
C ASN A 95 -31.66 -5.16 3.01
N THR A 96 -31.80 -4.40 1.90
CA THR A 96 -31.29 -4.82 0.60
C THR A 96 -29.77 -4.99 0.63
N TRP A 97 -29.04 -4.08 1.29
CA TRP A 97 -27.59 -4.17 1.40
C TRP A 97 -27.13 -5.40 2.21
N VAL A 98 -27.75 -5.70 3.35
CA VAL A 98 -27.41 -6.87 4.18
C VAL A 98 -27.53 -8.17 3.37
N ILE A 99 -28.55 -8.30 2.53
CA ILE A 99 -28.71 -9.44 1.62
C ILE A 99 -27.50 -9.58 0.68
N THR A 100 -26.97 -8.47 0.14
CA THR A 100 -25.78 -8.50 -0.72
C THR A 100 -24.52 -8.99 -0.01
N THR A 101 -24.44 -8.82 1.31
CA THR A 101 -23.33 -9.34 2.13
C THR A 101 -23.47 -10.83 2.46
N GLN A 102 -24.48 -11.53 1.92
CA GLN A 102 -24.80 -12.91 2.27
C GLN A 102 -24.99 -13.09 3.79
N ASN A 103 -25.59 -12.10 4.45
CA ASN A 103 -25.82 -12.05 5.90
C ASN A 103 -24.54 -12.03 6.75
N LEU A 104 -23.35 -11.88 6.15
CA LEU A 104 -22.09 -11.82 6.90
C LEU A 104 -22.03 -10.63 7.84
N PHE A 105 -22.64 -9.49 7.50
CA PHE A 105 -22.72 -8.35 8.40
C PHE A 105 -23.38 -8.70 9.74
N ASN A 106 -24.50 -9.44 9.70
CA ASN A 106 -25.21 -9.82 10.92
C ASN A 106 -24.40 -10.80 11.77
N ILE A 107 -23.73 -11.76 11.11
CA ILE A 107 -22.88 -12.75 11.80
C ILE A 107 -21.65 -12.09 12.42
N ARG A 108 -20.98 -11.18 11.68
CA ARG A 108 -19.68 -10.63 12.06
C ARG A 108 -19.77 -9.39 12.93
N ILE A 109 -20.82 -8.58 12.81
CA ILE A 109 -20.95 -7.32 13.55
C ILE A 109 -22.14 -7.39 14.52
N VAL A 110 -23.37 -7.59 14.01
CA VAL A 110 -24.59 -7.48 14.83
C VAL A 110 -24.60 -8.51 15.96
N ALA A 111 -24.23 -9.76 15.69
CA ALA A 111 -24.14 -10.80 16.72
C ALA A 111 -23.15 -10.43 17.84
N GLY A 112 -22.03 -9.77 17.49
CA GLY A 112 -21.07 -9.25 18.45
C GLY A 112 -21.62 -8.08 19.27
N ILE A 113 -22.36 -7.17 18.63
CA ILE A 113 -23.03 -6.05 19.30
C ILE A 113 -24.03 -6.56 20.33
N ILE A 114 -24.91 -7.49 19.95
CA ILE A 114 -25.92 -8.10 20.83
C ILE A 114 -25.28 -8.80 22.03
N LYS A 115 -24.16 -9.51 21.82
CA LYS A 115 -23.42 -10.18 22.90
C LYS A 115 -22.71 -9.19 23.82
N SER A 116 -22.16 -8.11 23.28
CA SER A 116 -21.46 -7.08 24.06
C SER A 116 -22.40 -6.18 24.87
N SER A 117 -23.63 -5.97 24.40
CA SER A 117 -24.67 -5.19 25.08
C SER A 117 -26.02 -5.87 24.94
N LEU A 118 -26.42 -6.56 26.01
CA LEU A 118 -27.64 -7.38 26.03
C LEU A 118 -28.94 -6.58 25.85
N VAL A 119 -28.93 -5.28 26.16
CA VAL A 119 -30.11 -4.40 26.09
C VAL A 119 -30.06 -3.51 24.86
N SER A 120 -28.99 -2.72 24.70
CA SER A 120 -28.88 -1.74 23.60
C SER A 120 -28.54 -2.40 22.27
N GLY A 121 -27.90 -3.57 22.28
CA GLY A 121 -27.50 -4.27 21.06
C GLY A 121 -28.69 -4.72 20.21
N PRO A 122 -29.67 -5.47 20.77
CA PRO A 122 -30.90 -5.80 20.06
C PRO A 122 -31.69 -4.58 19.59
N GLN A 123 -31.75 -3.52 20.41
CA GLN A 123 -32.41 -2.26 20.04
C GLN A 123 -31.76 -1.60 18.83
N PHE A 124 -30.42 -1.60 18.76
CA PHE A 124 -29.68 -1.06 17.63
C PHE A 124 -29.89 -1.88 16.36
N SER A 125 -29.93 -3.22 16.46
CA SER A 125 -30.27 -4.08 15.31
C SER A 125 -31.66 -3.77 14.77
N GLN A 126 -32.66 -3.73 15.66
CA GLN A 126 -34.04 -3.43 15.29
C GLN A 126 -34.19 -2.02 14.72
N TYR A 127 -33.41 -1.06 15.22
CA TYR A 127 -33.34 0.29 14.70
C TYR A 127 -32.83 0.31 13.24
N LEU A 128 -31.73 -0.39 12.94
CA LEU A 128 -31.20 -0.44 11.57
C LEU A 128 -32.15 -1.13 10.59
N GLU A 129 -32.80 -2.22 11.02
CA GLU A 129 -33.74 -2.98 10.19
C GLU A 129 -35.02 -2.20 9.84
N ASN A 130 -35.50 -1.37 10.77
CA ASN A 130 -36.77 -0.64 10.64
C ASN A 130 -36.57 0.87 10.41
N HIS A 131 -35.35 1.31 10.10
CA HIS A 131 -35.06 2.72 9.90
C HIS A 131 -35.84 3.30 8.70
N VAL A 132 -36.35 4.52 8.86
CA VAL A 132 -37.04 5.28 7.81
C VAL A 132 -36.22 6.54 7.50
N TYR A 133 -35.94 6.76 6.21
CA TYR A 133 -35.17 7.92 5.77
C TYR A 133 -35.79 9.23 6.24
N LEU A 134 -34.96 10.07 6.84
CA LEU A 134 -35.31 11.45 7.10
C LEU A 134 -35.21 12.28 5.80
N SER A 135 -35.83 13.46 5.78
CA SER A 135 -35.52 14.46 4.75
C SER A 135 -34.02 14.80 4.78
N LEU A 136 -33.47 15.25 3.65
CA LEU A 136 -32.06 15.63 3.54
C LEU A 136 -31.63 16.61 4.64
N GLU A 137 -32.44 17.65 4.88
CA GLU A 137 -32.16 18.67 5.90
C GLU A 137 -32.17 18.09 7.32
N ASN A 138 -33.14 17.24 7.65
CA ASN A 138 -33.22 16.60 8.96
C ASN A 138 -32.07 15.59 9.19
N GLU A 139 -31.62 14.91 8.14
CA GLU A 139 -30.47 14.01 8.17
C GLU A 139 -29.18 14.78 8.52
N ILE A 140 -28.96 15.91 7.85
CA ILE A 140 -27.81 16.80 8.07
C ILE A 140 -27.86 17.40 9.48
N ASN A 141 -29.02 17.89 9.91
CA ASN A 141 -29.20 18.47 11.24
C ASN A 141 -28.95 17.43 12.34
N PHE A 142 -29.42 16.21 12.16
CA PHE A 142 -29.18 15.10 13.08
C PHE A 142 -27.67 14.84 13.24
N TRP A 143 -26.91 14.66 12.16
CA TRP A 143 -25.46 14.43 12.27
C TRP A 143 -24.69 15.64 12.81
N SER A 144 -25.09 16.85 12.42
CA SER A 144 -24.51 18.09 12.91
C SER A 144 -24.69 18.23 14.43
N SER A 145 -25.79 17.72 14.99
CA SER A 145 -26.02 17.70 16.44
C SER A 145 -25.00 16.85 17.22
N PHE A 146 -24.38 15.86 16.56
CA PHE A 146 -23.29 15.04 17.10
C PHE A 146 -21.89 15.57 16.77
N GLY A 147 -21.77 16.79 16.22
CA GLY A 147 -20.49 17.41 15.87
C GLY A 147 -19.86 16.90 14.58
N ILE A 148 -20.60 16.13 13.77
CA ILE A 148 -20.18 15.66 12.45
C ILE A 148 -20.41 16.77 11.43
N SER A 149 -19.42 17.06 10.58
CA SER A 149 -19.47 18.24 9.69
C SER A 149 -19.11 17.98 8.23
N TYR A 150 -18.44 16.87 7.93
CA TYR A 150 -18.05 16.53 6.55
C TYR A 150 -18.04 15.02 6.33
N PHE A 151 -18.06 14.59 5.07
CA PHE A 151 -17.97 13.19 4.66
C PHE A 151 -16.84 13.07 3.63
N LYS A 152 -15.63 12.72 4.11
CA LYS A 152 -14.45 12.61 3.24
C LYS A 152 -13.97 11.18 3.19
N LEU A 153 -14.04 10.58 2.00
CA LEU A 153 -13.57 9.23 1.72
C LEU A 153 -12.04 9.15 1.71
N GLN A 154 -11.53 7.97 2.04
CA GLN A 154 -10.13 7.64 1.86
C GLN A 154 -9.83 7.40 0.36
N TYR A 155 -8.66 7.86 -0.08
CA TYR A 155 -8.21 7.66 -1.45
C TYR A 155 -8.12 6.18 -1.80
N SER A 156 -8.76 5.79 -2.90
CA SER A 156 -8.79 4.44 -3.47
C SER A 156 -8.63 4.46 -4.97
N ASN A 157 -7.93 3.46 -5.50
CA ASN A 157 -7.76 3.26 -6.93
C ASN A 157 -8.20 1.86 -7.41
N GLN A 158 -8.90 1.11 -6.56
CA GLN A 158 -9.47 -0.22 -6.86
C GLN A 158 -10.57 -0.13 -7.92
N TYR A 159 -11.32 0.97 -7.92
CA TYR A 159 -12.30 1.31 -8.96
C TYR A 159 -11.85 2.57 -9.68
N GLN A 160 -12.13 2.64 -10.98
CA GLN A 160 -12.16 3.92 -11.67
C GLN A 160 -13.49 4.59 -11.33
N ILE A 161 -13.41 5.81 -10.79
CA ILE A 161 -14.59 6.63 -10.55
C ILE A 161 -15.14 7.08 -11.92
N GLY A 162 -16.40 6.74 -12.18
CA GLY A 162 -17.13 7.20 -13.36
C GLY A 162 -17.62 8.63 -13.18
N LEU A 163 -17.90 9.31 -14.28
CA LEU A 163 -18.46 10.65 -14.30
C LEU A 163 -19.31 10.83 -15.55
N GLN A 164 -20.55 11.29 -15.39
CA GLN A 164 -21.37 11.73 -16.50
C GLN A 164 -21.80 13.17 -16.27
N GLU A 165 -21.44 14.05 -17.20
CA GLU A 165 -21.82 15.47 -17.17
C GLU A 165 -22.79 15.75 -18.32
N ASN A 166 -23.94 16.31 -17.97
CA ASN A 166 -24.95 16.77 -18.94
C ASN A 166 -25.14 18.27 -18.73
N THR A 167 -25.24 19.03 -19.82
CA THR A 167 -25.75 20.41 -19.80
C THR A 167 -27.15 20.45 -20.37
N ILE A 168 -27.96 21.40 -19.90
CA ILE A 168 -29.27 21.68 -20.45
C ILE A 168 -29.12 22.83 -21.44
N ILE A 169 -29.64 22.66 -22.64
CA ILE A 169 -29.75 23.71 -23.65
C ILE A 169 -31.22 24.07 -23.76
N GLU A 170 -31.59 25.27 -23.33
CA GLU A 170 -32.93 25.82 -23.50
C GLU A 170 -32.96 26.71 -24.74
N ASN A 171 -33.91 26.45 -25.64
CA ASN A 171 -34.11 27.31 -26.80
C ASN A 171 -34.98 28.54 -26.47
N ALA A 172 -35.08 29.50 -27.39
CA ALA A 172 -35.87 30.72 -27.20
C ALA A 172 -37.39 30.49 -27.03
N LEU A 173 -37.87 29.25 -27.19
CA LEU A 173 -39.27 28.84 -27.01
C LEU A 173 -39.50 28.15 -25.64
N GLY A 174 -38.48 28.07 -24.78
CA GLY A 174 -38.54 27.39 -23.48
C GLY A 174 -38.42 25.87 -23.55
N VAL A 175 -38.02 25.30 -24.70
CA VAL A 175 -37.81 23.86 -24.84
C VAL A 175 -36.38 23.50 -24.41
N THR A 176 -36.27 22.64 -23.40
CA THR A 176 -34.99 22.18 -22.84
C THR A 176 -34.54 20.84 -23.46
N TYR A 177 -33.28 20.76 -23.89
CA TYR A 177 -32.62 19.56 -24.38
C TYR A 177 -31.41 19.19 -23.52
N PHE A 178 -31.25 17.90 -23.20
CA PHE A 178 -30.06 17.40 -22.51
C PHE A 178 -28.95 17.10 -23.52
N ALA A 179 -27.84 17.82 -23.41
CA ALA A 179 -26.61 17.54 -24.16
C ALA A 179 -25.56 16.97 -23.22
N ARG A 180 -25.07 15.76 -23.50
CA ARG A 180 -24.01 15.12 -22.71
C ARG A 180 -22.66 15.74 -23.09
N ILE A 181 -21.96 16.34 -22.12
CA ILE A 181 -20.64 16.98 -22.32
C ILE A 181 -19.52 15.95 -22.15
N LYS A 182 -19.62 15.10 -21.11
CA LYS A 182 -18.53 14.18 -20.74
C LYS A 182 -19.10 12.87 -20.18
N ALA A 183 -18.47 11.77 -20.53
CA ALA A 183 -18.76 10.46 -19.95
C ALA A 183 -17.46 9.68 -19.72
N ILE A 184 -17.23 9.32 -18.47
CA ILE A 184 -16.18 8.40 -18.03
C ILE A 184 -16.92 7.24 -17.35
N LEU A 185 -16.69 6.02 -17.83
CA LEU A 185 -17.30 4.85 -17.23
C LEU A 185 -16.59 4.47 -15.93
N SER A 186 -17.38 4.01 -14.96
CA SER A 186 -16.86 3.33 -13.78
C SER A 186 -16.48 1.90 -14.16
N TYR A 187 -15.33 1.43 -13.70
CA TYR A 187 -14.92 0.04 -13.88
C TYR A 187 -14.04 -0.47 -12.73
N TYR A 188 -14.20 -1.76 -12.42
CA TYR A 188 -13.36 -2.46 -11.45
C TYR A 188 -11.97 -2.73 -12.05
N ARG A 189 -10.90 -2.30 -11.36
CA ARG A 189 -9.52 -2.33 -11.88
C ARG A 189 -8.74 -3.60 -11.56
N GLY A 190 -9.37 -4.56 -10.86
CA GLY A 190 -8.76 -5.83 -10.46
C GLY A 190 -7.91 -5.74 -9.18
N PRO A 191 -7.43 -6.90 -8.68
CA PRO A 191 -6.73 -7.03 -7.39
C PRO A 191 -5.25 -6.59 -7.40
N LEU A 192 -4.63 -6.43 -8.58
CA LEU A 192 -3.18 -6.16 -8.73
C LEU A 192 -2.81 -4.67 -8.56
N ARG A 193 -3.54 -3.90 -7.75
CA ARG A 193 -3.36 -2.44 -7.62
C ARG A 193 -3.07 -2.01 -6.18
N LEU A 194 -2.16 -1.05 -6.05
CA LEU A 194 -1.46 -0.71 -4.81
C LEU A 194 -2.38 -0.32 -3.61
N THR A 195 -3.57 0.27 -3.81
CA THR A 195 -4.39 0.71 -2.66
C THR A 195 -5.16 -0.42 -1.98
N SER A 196 -5.55 -1.49 -2.69
CA SER A 196 -6.22 -2.65 -2.05
C SER A 196 -5.26 -3.45 -1.16
N TYR A 197 -3.95 -3.36 -1.42
CA TYR A 197 -2.91 -3.88 -0.53
C TYR A 197 -2.64 -2.95 0.66
N MET A 198 -2.80 -1.64 0.49
CA MET A 198 -2.61 -0.67 1.58
C MET A 198 -3.71 -0.77 2.64
N TYR A 199 -4.95 -1.07 2.25
CA TYR A 199 -6.05 -1.31 3.18
C TYR A 199 -7.06 -2.29 2.55
N SER A 200 -7.41 -3.34 3.30
CA SER A 200 -8.16 -4.51 2.82
C SER A 200 -9.61 -4.19 2.42
N GLY A 201 -10.15 -3.03 2.79
CA GLY A 201 -11.54 -2.64 2.52
C GLY A 201 -12.55 -3.40 3.38
N PHE A 202 -13.70 -2.79 3.66
CA PHE A 202 -14.66 -3.29 4.67
C PHE A 202 -15.19 -4.70 4.39
N ILE A 203 -15.48 -5.03 3.13
CA ILE A 203 -16.05 -6.34 2.75
C ILE A 203 -15.09 -7.51 3.05
N ASN A 204 -13.78 -7.27 2.98
CA ASN A 204 -12.79 -8.32 3.24
C ASN A 204 -12.66 -8.61 4.73
N GLU A 205 -13.02 -7.65 5.60
CA GLU A 205 -13.03 -7.87 7.04
C GLU A 205 -14.06 -8.93 7.44
N PHE A 206 -15.17 -9.08 6.70
CA PHE A 206 -16.14 -10.14 6.97
C PHE A 206 -15.62 -11.56 6.70
N LYS A 207 -14.58 -11.68 5.87
CA LYS A 207 -13.98 -12.97 5.48
C LYS A 207 -12.85 -13.43 6.40
N VAL A 208 -12.33 -12.54 7.24
CA VAL A 208 -11.23 -12.88 8.16
C VAL A 208 -11.67 -13.81 9.29
N PRO A 209 -12.81 -13.54 9.99
CA PRO A 209 -13.26 -14.44 11.06
C PRO A 209 -13.86 -15.74 10.50
N ASN A 210 -13.67 -16.84 11.22
CA ASN A 210 -14.21 -18.16 10.88
C ASN A 210 -15.39 -18.54 11.78
N GLY A 211 -16.31 -19.37 11.28
CA GLY A 211 -17.44 -19.88 12.08
C GLY A 211 -18.32 -18.76 12.65
N SER A 212 -18.53 -18.74 13.97
CA SER A 212 -19.35 -17.74 14.70
C SER A 212 -18.56 -16.55 15.25
N GLN A 213 -17.29 -16.40 14.89
CA GLN A 213 -16.45 -15.29 15.36
C GLN A 213 -16.96 -13.93 14.84
N CYS A 214 -16.76 -12.87 15.62
CA CYS A 214 -17.21 -11.51 15.31
C CYS A 214 -16.06 -10.50 15.30
N LEU A 215 -16.30 -9.32 14.75
CA LEU A 215 -15.34 -8.21 14.64
C LEU A 215 -15.47 -7.20 15.79
N VAL A 216 -16.43 -7.39 16.70
CA VAL A 216 -16.69 -6.47 17.82
C VAL A 216 -15.76 -6.79 18.98
N ARG A 217 -14.76 -5.93 19.23
CA ARG A 217 -13.72 -6.13 20.27
C ARG A 217 -14.24 -6.45 21.67
N ASN A 218 -15.37 -5.88 22.07
CA ASN A 218 -15.94 -6.08 23.42
C ASN A 218 -16.88 -7.30 23.52
N SER A 219 -16.93 -8.14 22.48
CA SER A 219 -17.74 -9.36 22.46
C SER A 219 -16.89 -10.57 22.87
N SER A 220 -17.49 -11.55 23.53
CA SER A 220 -16.82 -12.80 23.94
C SER A 220 -16.29 -13.65 22.77
N ASP A 221 -16.81 -13.42 21.56
CA ASP A 221 -16.47 -14.19 20.37
C ASP A 221 -15.69 -13.33 19.36
N PHE A 222 -15.06 -12.25 19.83
CA PHE A 222 -14.20 -11.44 18.99
C PHE A 222 -13.10 -12.31 18.39
N PHE A 223 -12.91 -12.24 17.06
CA PHE A 223 -12.00 -13.11 16.32
C PHE A 223 -10.54 -13.00 16.80
N GLY A 224 -10.20 -11.89 17.46
CA GLY A 224 -8.91 -11.64 18.09
C GLY A 224 -8.70 -12.29 19.46
N LEU A 225 -9.73 -12.85 20.12
CA LEU A 225 -9.62 -13.41 21.49
C LEU A 225 -8.79 -14.71 21.62
N LEU A 226 -8.14 -15.16 20.55
CA LEU A 226 -7.05 -16.13 20.62
C LEU A 226 -5.83 -15.47 21.29
N ASN A 227 -5.78 -15.44 22.62
CA ASN A 227 -4.74 -14.81 23.46
C ASN A 227 -3.96 -13.70 22.70
N GLU A 228 -4.64 -12.59 22.43
CA GLU A 228 -4.27 -11.60 21.40
C GLU A 228 -2.94 -10.88 21.66
N ASN A 229 -2.40 -11.05 22.87
CA ASN A 229 -1.22 -10.35 23.32
C ASN A 229 -0.04 -11.28 23.59
N VAL A 230 -0.08 -12.60 23.40
CA VAL A 230 1.06 -13.48 23.78
C VAL A 230 2.40 -12.96 23.26
N PHE A 231 2.45 -12.62 21.97
CA PHE A 231 3.67 -12.07 21.36
C PHE A 231 4.00 -10.64 21.83
N LYS A 232 2.98 -9.82 22.15
CA LYS A 232 3.15 -8.43 22.64
C LYS A 232 3.55 -8.38 24.12
N GLU A 233 2.92 -9.18 24.97
CA GLU A 233 3.23 -9.40 26.39
C GLU A 233 4.60 -10.03 26.53
N PHE A 234 4.91 -11.08 25.75
CA PHE A 234 6.26 -11.65 25.70
C PHE A 234 7.29 -10.57 25.36
N ARG A 235 7.07 -9.80 24.29
CA ARG A 235 8.05 -8.78 23.85
C ARG A 235 8.16 -7.63 24.85
N SER A 236 7.07 -7.12 25.38
CA SER A 236 7.09 -6.03 26.38
C SER A 236 7.70 -6.46 27.71
N SER A 237 7.37 -7.66 28.20
CA SER A 237 7.97 -8.25 29.40
C SER A 237 9.47 -8.48 29.22
N THR A 238 9.87 -9.03 28.06
CA THR A 238 11.30 -9.27 27.74
C THR A 238 12.07 -7.96 27.63
N LEU A 239 11.52 -6.94 26.94
CA LEU A 239 12.15 -5.62 26.82
C LEU A 239 12.21 -4.90 28.17
N SER A 240 11.18 -5.03 29.02
CA SER A 240 11.19 -4.49 30.38
C SER A 240 12.27 -5.15 31.25
N LYS A 241 12.39 -6.48 31.20
CA LYS A 241 13.48 -7.22 31.87
C LYS A 241 14.86 -6.80 31.35
N LEU A 242 15.02 -6.58 30.05
CA LEU A 242 16.27 -6.07 29.46
C LEU A 242 16.70 -4.70 30.00
N LEU A 243 15.74 -3.85 30.39
CA LEU A 243 16.01 -2.52 30.94
C LEU A 243 16.22 -2.55 32.46
N THR A 244 15.65 -3.53 33.15
CA THR A 244 15.61 -3.56 34.63
C THR A 244 16.61 -4.54 35.25
N ASP A 245 17.00 -5.61 34.55
CA ASP A 245 17.92 -6.64 35.04
C ASP A 245 19.21 -6.69 34.20
N GLU A 246 20.30 -6.21 34.80
CA GLU A 246 21.64 -6.20 34.17
C GLU A 246 22.20 -7.61 33.93
N LYS A 247 21.83 -8.62 34.75
CA LYS A 247 22.25 -10.01 34.51
C LYS A 247 21.54 -10.57 33.29
N PHE A 248 20.24 -10.31 33.18
CA PHE A 248 19.44 -10.73 32.02
C PHE A 248 19.94 -10.06 30.73
N LYS A 249 20.27 -8.77 30.78
CA LYS A 249 20.86 -8.04 29.66
C LYS A 249 22.23 -8.58 29.25
N ALA A 250 23.11 -8.89 30.20
CA ALA A 250 24.40 -9.51 29.92
C ALA A 250 24.23 -10.88 29.25
N LEU A 251 23.28 -11.70 29.73
CA LEU A 251 22.93 -12.97 29.09
C LEU A 251 22.41 -12.75 27.67
N ILE A 252 21.36 -11.96 27.46
CA ILE A 252 20.80 -11.71 26.12
C ILE A 252 21.83 -11.14 25.14
N SER A 253 22.80 -10.34 25.61
CA SER A 253 23.88 -9.81 24.75
C SER A 253 24.84 -10.88 24.21
N LEU A 254 24.92 -12.04 24.86
CA LEU A 254 25.69 -13.20 24.36
C LEU A 254 24.95 -13.92 23.21
N LEU A 255 23.62 -13.78 23.12
CA LEU A 255 22.87 -14.26 21.96
C LEU A 255 23.17 -13.33 20.79
N GLY A 256 24.07 -13.77 19.91
CA GLY A 256 24.33 -13.07 18.65
C GLY A 256 23.18 -13.20 17.65
N THR A 257 23.33 -12.55 16.49
CA THR A 257 22.48 -12.76 15.31
C THR A 257 23.17 -13.71 14.35
N TYR A 258 22.48 -14.78 13.93
CA TYR A 258 23.03 -15.80 13.04
C TYR A 258 22.02 -16.15 11.94
N GLN A 259 22.50 -16.58 10.77
CA GLN A 259 21.63 -17.11 9.72
C GLN A 259 21.64 -18.64 9.79
N LEU A 260 20.45 -19.22 9.89
CA LEU A 260 20.27 -20.66 9.94
C LEU A 260 19.68 -21.15 8.61
N HIS A 261 20.11 -22.35 8.21
CA HIS A 261 19.61 -23.07 7.04
C HIS A 261 18.97 -24.39 7.47
N PRO A 262 17.81 -24.35 8.16
CA PRO A 262 17.23 -25.56 8.72
C PRO A 262 16.64 -26.42 7.60
N THR A 263 17.13 -27.66 7.49
CA THR A 263 16.59 -28.69 6.61
C THR A 263 15.72 -29.63 7.45
N PRO A 264 14.39 -29.64 7.26
CA PRO A 264 13.50 -30.58 7.93
C PRO A 264 13.93 -32.03 7.71
N ILE A 265 13.71 -32.91 8.70
CA ILE A 265 14.13 -34.32 8.65
C ILE A 265 13.62 -35.02 7.39
N GLN A 266 12.35 -34.77 7.01
CA GLN A 266 11.77 -35.34 5.80
C GLN A 266 12.47 -34.91 4.51
N TRP A 267 13.28 -33.85 4.52
CA TRP A 267 14.02 -33.33 3.36
C TRP A 267 15.53 -33.61 3.45
N GLN A 268 16.00 -34.37 4.44
CA GLN A 268 17.43 -34.71 4.58
C GLN A 268 17.90 -35.89 3.70
N ASN A 269 17.03 -36.43 2.85
CA ASN A 269 17.36 -37.54 1.97
C ASN A 269 18.29 -37.08 0.84
N THR A 270 19.46 -37.73 0.70
CA THR A 270 20.48 -37.42 -0.32
C THR A 270 20.01 -37.68 -1.75
N ASN A 271 18.94 -38.47 -1.94
CA ASN A 271 18.39 -38.76 -3.27
C ASN A 271 17.39 -37.70 -3.74
N TYR A 272 17.16 -36.65 -2.97
CA TYR A 272 16.20 -35.60 -3.31
C TYR A 272 16.88 -34.47 -4.07
N SER A 273 16.24 -34.07 -5.17
CA SER A 273 16.56 -32.83 -5.88
C SER A 273 15.46 -31.81 -5.62
N PHE A 274 15.83 -30.61 -5.18
CA PHE A 274 14.92 -29.52 -4.84
C PHE A 274 14.79 -28.53 -6.00
N TYR A 275 13.56 -28.16 -6.32
CA TYR A 275 13.21 -27.28 -7.44
C TYR A 275 12.60 -25.96 -6.98
N GLY A 276 12.46 -25.70 -5.67
CA GLY A 276 11.99 -24.42 -5.14
C GLY A 276 10.77 -24.57 -4.24
N GLY A 277 10.46 -23.52 -3.48
CA GLY A 277 9.25 -23.44 -2.66
C GLY A 277 8.19 -22.47 -3.19
N ASN A 278 8.39 -21.92 -4.38
CA ASN A 278 7.49 -20.96 -5.00
C ASN A 278 6.67 -21.64 -6.12
N PRO A 279 5.35 -21.84 -5.96
CA PRO A 279 4.51 -22.50 -6.97
C PRO A 279 4.32 -21.67 -8.24
N LEU A 280 4.70 -20.40 -8.26
CA LEU A 280 4.66 -19.56 -9.46
C LEU A 280 5.91 -19.73 -10.35
N CYS A 281 6.95 -20.41 -9.85
CA CYS A 281 8.17 -20.67 -10.60
C CYS A 281 8.10 -22.03 -11.29
N GLY A 282 7.91 -22.03 -12.62
CA GLY A 282 7.72 -23.26 -13.41
C GLY A 282 9.00 -23.95 -13.89
N PHE A 283 10.14 -23.25 -13.97
CA PHE A 283 11.36 -23.77 -14.60
C PHE A 283 12.59 -23.60 -13.70
N ASN A 284 12.81 -24.56 -12.81
CA ASN A 284 13.99 -24.59 -11.96
C ASN A 284 14.83 -25.84 -12.23
N THR A 285 16.14 -25.72 -11.98
CA THR A 285 17.07 -26.84 -11.99
C THR A 285 17.08 -27.51 -10.63
N GLY A 286 17.12 -28.85 -10.58
CA GLY A 286 17.25 -29.58 -9.32
C GLY A 286 18.55 -29.24 -8.60
N LEU A 287 18.45 -28.91 -7.31
CA LEU A 287 19.58 -28.65 -6.41
C LEU A 287 19.59 -29.64 -5.25
N ASP A 288 20.72 -29.77 -4.58
CA ASP A 288 20.97 -30.66 -3.44
C ASP A 288 20.60 -30.03 -2.08
N PHE A 289 20.12 -28.78 -2.07
CA PHE A 289 19.71 -28.07 -0.86
C PHE A 289 18.32 -27.46 -0.96
N VAL A 290 17.70 -27.24 0.21
CA VAL A 290 16.35 -26.66 0.33
C VAL A 290 16.39 -25.19 -0.09
N LEU A 291 15.54 -24.84 -1.05
CA LEU A 291 15.42 -23.48 -1.57
C LEU A 291 14.48 -22.60 -0.74
N LYS A 292 14.59 -21.28 -0.91
CA LYS A 292 13.72 -20.28 -0.29
C LYS A 292 12.24 -20.62 -0.58
N SER A 293 11.37 -20.36 0.40
CA SER A 293 9.92 -20.45 0.20
C SER A 293 9.39 -19.31 -0.67
N PHE A 294 8.10 -19.36 -1.01
CA PHE A 294 7.41 -18.36 -1.82
C PHE A 294 7.66 -16.91 -1.33
N SER A 295 7.84 -15.98 -2.27
CA SER A 295 7.94 -14.55 -1.99
C SER A 295 7.29 -13.76 -3.13
N PHE A 296 6.58 -12.68 -2.82
CA PHE A 296 5.89 -11.85 -3.83
C PHE A 296 6.84 -11.18 -4.82
N SER A 297 8.06 -10.87 -4.38
CA SER A 297 9.11 -10.24 -5.19
C SER A 297 9.99 -11.23 -5.93
N ASP A 298 9.69 -12.53 -5.86
CA ASP A 298 10.52 -13.55 -6.46
C ASP A 298 10.36 -13.55 -7.99
N SER A 299 11.43 -13.23 -8.70
CA SER A 299 11.46 -13.24 -10.16
C SER A 299 11.82 -14.62 -10.74
N CYS A 300 11.91 -15.66 -9.89
CA CYS A 300 12.34 -17.02 -10.25
C CYS A 300 13.73 -17.10 -10.90
N ALA A 301 14.52 -16.03 -10.83
CA ALA A 301 15.83 -15.95 -11.47
C ALA A 301 16.97 -16.30 -10.50
N THR A 302 16.80 -15.99 -9.21
CA THR A 302 17.81 -16.21 -8.17
C THR A 302 17.45 -17.42 -7.33
N ARG A 303 18.39 -18.36 -7.21
CA ARG A 303 18.23 -19.59 -6.43
C ARG A 303 18.90 -19.41 -5.08
N ASN A 304 18.10 -19.06 -4.06
CA ASN A 304 18.59 -18.81 -2.71
C ASN A 304 18.21 -19.95 -1.78
N THR A 305 19.12 -20.30 -0.86
CA THR A 305 18.88 -21.28 0.20
C THR A 305 17.76 -20.82 1.13
N SER A 306 16.99 -21.75 1.68
CA SER A 306 16.07 -21.46 2.78
C SER A 306 16.86 -20.88 3.97
N THR A 307 16.39 -19.75 4.48
CA THR A 307 17.06 -18.98 5.54
C THR A 307 16.06 -18.54 6.59
N ILE A 308 16.45 -18.72 7.85
CA ILE A 308 15.75 -18.20 9.03
C ILE A 308 16.75 -17.41 9.85
N THR A 309 16.37 -16.24 10.32
CA THR A 309 17.28 -15.38 11.09
C THR A 309 17.16 -15.70 12.58
N TRP A 310 18.24 -16.19 13.15
CA TRP A 310 18.38 -16.31 14.58
C TRP A 310 18.65 -14.94 15.18
N THR A 311 17.78 -14.50 16.08
CA THR A 311 17.96 -13.30 16.89
C THR A 311 17.68 -13.64 18.35
N PRO A 312 18.11 -12.82 19.31
CA PRO A 312 17.82 -13.09 20.72
C PRO A 312 16.33 -13.21 21.03
N LEU A 313 15.49 -12.39 20.40
CA LEU A 313 14.05 -12.39 20.63
C LEU A 313 13.35 -13.56 19.92
N THR A 314 13.72 -13.88 18.67
CA THR A 314 13.13 -15.00 17.92
C THR A 314 13.46 -16.34 18.58
N SER A 315 14.72 -16.51 19.00
CA SER A 315 15.18 -17.73 19.67
C SER A 315 14.58 -17.90 21.06
N LEU A 316 14.52 -16.84 21.86
CA LEU A 316 13.93 -16.88 23.20
C LEU A 316 12.44 -17.22 23.15
N LEU A 317 11.68 -16.61 22.23
CA LEU A 317 10.28 -16.97 22.05
C LEU A 317 10.14 -18.44 21.64
N ALA A 318 10.90 -18.88 20.64
CA ALA A 318 10.81 -20.26 20.16
C ALA A 318 11.12 -21.26 21.28
N TYR A 319 12.08 -20.97 22.16
CA TYR A 319 12.38 -21.77 23.34
C TYR A 319 11.20 -21.84 24.33
N VAL A 320 10.60 -20.68 24.64
CA VAL A 320 9.44 -20.59 25.56
C VAL A 320 8.24 -21.33 25.00
N MET A 321 7.92 -21.14 23.73
CA MET A 321 6.77 -21.79 23.07
C MET A 321 6.95 -23.30 22.90
N MET A 322 8.19 -23.81 22.91
CA MET A 322 8.48 -25.24 22.96
C MET A 322 8.49 -25.83 24.38
N GLY A 323 8.14 -25.04 25.40
CA GLY A 323 8.14 -25.49 26.80
C GLY A 323 9.53 -25.89 27.31
N GLY A 324 10.60 -25.30 26.76
CA GLY A 324 11.99 -25.61 27.13
C GLY A 324 12.52 -26.96 26.64
N ASN A 325 11.74 -27.73 25.87
CA ASN A 325 12.07 -29.11 25.51
C ASN A 325 12.77 -29.24 24.14
N SER A 326 13.84 -28.47 23.92
CA SER A 326 14.65 -28.59 22.69
C SER A 326 15.92 -29.41 22.96
N THR A 327 16.10 -30.49 22.19
CA THR A 327 17.35 -31.27 22.13
C THR A 327 18.44 -30.58 21.30
N THR A 328 18.08 -29.56 20.52
CA THR A 328 18.95 -28.85 19.57
C THR A 328 19.46 -27.51 20.09
N MET A 329 18.93 -27.01 21.21
CA MET A 329 19.40 -25.79 21.86
C MET A 329 20.47 -26.07 22.92
N CYS A 330 21.34 -25.08 23.18
CA CYS A 330 22.22 -25.06 24.34
C CYS A 330 21.39 -24.90 25.63
N LYS A 331 20.79 -26.01 26.11
CA LYS A 331 19.96 -26.11 27.33
C LYS A 331 20.45 -25.29 28.54
N PRO A 332 21.74 -25.32 28.93
CA PRO A 332 22.17 -24.62 30.15
C PRO A 332 22.02 -23.10 30.07
N PHE A 333 21.95 -22.51 28.88
CA PHE A 333 21.85 -21.05 28.72
C PHE A 333 20.42 -20.53 28.92
N PHE A 334 19.43 -21.26 28.43
CA PHE A 334 18.02 -20.84 28.48
C PHE A 334 17.31 -21.26 29.77
N GLU A 335 17.81 -22.25 30.51
CA GLU A 335 17.30 -22.61 31.86
C GLU A 335 17.53 -21.52 32.91
N MET A 336 18.52 -20.63 32.71
CA MET A 336 18.75 -19.47 33.59
C MET A 336 17.68 -18.38 33.43
N ILE A 337 16.85 -18.48 32.39
CA ILE A 337 15.82 -17.51 32.05
C ILE A 337 14.46 -18.05 32.51
N GLN A 338 14.02 -17.69 33.72
CA GLN A 338 12.65 -17.98 34.17
C GLN A 338 11.66 -17.11 33.38
N ILE A 339 10.95 -17.73 32.44
CA ILE A 339 9.81 -17.15 31.72
C ILE A 339 8.59 -18.04 31.96
N ASP A 340 7.45 -17.41 32.21
CA ASP A 340 6.17 -18.06 32.47
C ASP A 340 5.80 -19.05 31.35
N SER A 341 5.12 -20.14 31.70
CA SER A 341 4.70 -21.19 30.77
C SER A 341 3.89 -20.61 29.60
N PRO A 342 4.11 -21.08 28.35
CA PRO A 342 3.37 -20.58 27.21
C PRO A 342 1.88 -20.92 27.33
N PRO A 343 0.98 -20.04 26.87
CA PRO A 343 -0.43 -20.34 26.76
C PRO A 343 -0.69 -21.44 25.72
N SER A 344 -1.75 -22.22 25.92
CA SER A 344 -2.21 -23.23 24.97
C SER A 344 -2.58 -22.58 23.63
N PHE A 345 -1.94 -23.02 22.55
CA PHE A 345 -2.17 -22.53 21.20
C PHE A 345 -2.93 -23.59 20.40
N ASP A 346 -4.09 -23.23 19.85
CA ASP A 346 -4.82 -24.10 18.92
C ASP A 346 -4.12 -24.13 17.54
N GLN A 347 -4.18 -25.29 16.87
CA GLN A 347 -3.40 -25.64 15.68
C GLN A 347 -3.34 -24.54 14.60
N LEU A 348 -2.18 -23.89 14.46
CA LEU A 348 -1.80 -23.11 13.28
C LEU A 348 -1.40 -24.06 12.15
N ASN A 349 -2.27 -24.20 11.15
CA ASN A 349 -1.99 -24.98 9.94
C ASN A 349 -1.14 -24.17 8.94
N LEU A 350 0.11 -23.87 9.30
CA LEU A 350 1.08 -23.19 8.44
C LEU A 350 2.19 -24.15 8.04
N SER A 351 2.65 -24.05 6.79
CA SER A 351 3.67 -24.93 6.25
C SER A 351 4.68 -24.21 5.35
N TYR A 352 5.84 -24.84 5.14
CA TYR A 352 6.73 -24.56 4.02
C TYR A 352 6.55 -25.59 2.94
N LEU A 353 6.59 -25.14 1.69
CA LEU A 353 6.38 -25.95 0.51
C LEU A 353 7.69 -26.11 -0.26
N GLN A 354 7.92 -27.29 -0.82
CA GLN A 354 9.03 -27.60 -1.73
C GLN A 354 8.56 -28.51 -2.87
N PHE A 355 9.02 -28.20 -4.08
CA PHE A 355 8.99 -29.11 -5.22
C PHE A 355 10.23 -30.01 -5.15
N ILE A 356 10.00 -31.31 -5.00
CA ILE A 356 11.06 -32.31 -4.81
C ILE A 356 10.96 -33.34 -5.94
N SER A 357 12.09 -33.84 -6.43
CA SER A 357 12.12 -35.02 -7.28
C SER A 357 12.98 -36.14 -6.71
N THR A 358 12.49 -37.37 -6.90
CA THR A 358 13.22 -38.62 -6.68
C THR A 358 13.31 -39.36 -8.00
N ASN A 359 14.51 -39.71 -8.47
CA ASN A 359 14.68 -40.60 -9.63
C ASN A 359 13.73 -40.28 -10.80
N SER A 360 13.63 -39.00 -11.20
CA SER A 360 12.77 -38.43 -12.28
C SER A 360 11.27 -38.25 -12.02
N THR A 361 10.73 -38.66 -10.87
CA THR A 361 9.35 -38.31 -10.47
C THR A 361 9.36 -37.06 -9.59
N ALA A 362 8.61 -36.02 -9.97
CA ALA A 362 8.48 -34.79 -9.20
C ALA A 362 7.18 -34.79 -8.40
N PHE A 363 7.24 -34.37 -7.15
CA PHE A 363 6.09 -34.24 -6.26
C PHE A 363 6.23 -33.01 -5.36
N LEU A 364 5.09 -32.57 -4.84
CA LEU A 364 4.99 -31.45 -3.91
C LEU A 364 5.03 -31.97 -2.48
N SER A 365 5.98 -31.46 -1.69
CA SER A 365 6.10 -31.77 -0.26
C SER A 365 5.85 -30.52 0.57
N ALA A 366 5.04 -30.66 1.63
CA ALA A 366 4.79 -29.61 2.60
C ALA A 366 5.34 -30.02 3.97
N GLN A 367 6.08 -29.13 4.62
CA GLN A 367 6.54 -29.26 5.99
C GLN A 367 5.69 -28.37 6.91
N PRO A 368 4.87 -28.93 7.80
CA PRO A 368 4.20 -28.15 8.84
C PRO A 368 5.23 -27.44 9.73
N LEU A 369 5.00 -26.15 10.02
CA LEU A 369 5.94 -25.34 10.81
C LEU A 369 6.04 -25.84 12.25
N LEU A 370 4.91 -26.23 12.84
CA LEU A 370 4.81 -26.66 14.24
C LEU A 370 4.97 -28.18 14.42
N ASP A 371 5.50 -28.89 13.42
CA ASP A 371 5.89 -30.28 13.59
C ASP A 371 7.01 -30.39 14.65
N ASN A 372 6.98 -31.43 15.51
CA ASN A 372 7.92 -31.55 16.64
C ASN A 372 9.40 -31.46 16.22
N SER A 373 9.75 -31.92 15.02
CA SER A 373 11.13 -31.89 14.50
C SER A 373 11.56 -30.50 14.00
N PHE A 374 10.62 -29.65 13.59
CA PHE A 374 10.87 -28.36 12.96
C PHE A 374 10.33 -27.17 13.77
N ALA A 375 9.61 -27.42 14.86
CA ALA A 375 8.90 -26.42 15.68
C ALA A 375 9.78 -25.25 16.12
N LEU A 376 11.07 -25.48 16.36
CA LEU A 376 12.01 -24.41 16.69
C LEU A 376 12.09 -23.38 15.57
N SER A 377 12.34 -23.85 14.35
CA SER A 377 12.40 -23.03 13.14
C SER A 377 11.02 -22.47 12.80
N GLY A 378 9.95 -23.25 13.01
CA GLY A 378 8.58 -22.81 12.83
C GLY A 378 8.19 -21.62 13.71
N TRP A 379 8.47 -21.68 15.01
CA TRP A 379 8.16 -20.59 15.95
C TRP A 379 8.97 -19.34 15.66
N MET A 380 10.24 -19.46 15.26
CA MET A 380 11.02 -18.32 14.79
C MET A 380 10.36 -17.65 13.58
N SER A 381 9.91 -18.43 12.61
CA SER A 381 9.22 -17.90 11.43
C SER A 381 7.84 -17.30 11.74
N ILE A 382 7.10 -17.87 12.69
CA ILE A 382 5.82 -17.31 13.18
C ILE A 382 6.06 -15.96 13.86
N TYR A 383 7.14 -15.82 14.64
CA TYR A 383 7.52 -14.51 15.21
C TYR A 383 7.79 -13.49 14.10
N GLU A 384 8.63 -13.84 13.11
CA GLU A 384 8.91 -12.97 11.95
C GLU A 384 7.61 -12.58 11.21
N TRP A 385 6.65 -13.50 11.09
CA TRP A 385 5.32 -13.23 10.53
C TRP A 385 4.51 -12.23 11.37
N VAL A 386 4.46 -12.39 12.70
CA VAL A 386 3.77 -11.46 13.60
C VAL A 386 4.34 -10.04 13.51
N PHE A 387 5.64 -9.90 13.24
CA PHE A 387 6.31 -8.62 13.05
C PHE A 387 6.34 -8.12 11.61
N LEU A 388 5.53 -8.71 10.72
CA LEU A 388 5.37 -8.30 9.32
C LEU A 388 6.67 -8.42 8.49
N GLU A 389 7.60 -9.27 8.91
CA GLU A 389 8.79 -9.61 8.12
C GLU A 389 8.50 -10.79 7.16
N ARG A 390 7.44 -11.55 7.45
CA ARG A 390 6.87 -12.59 6.61
C ARG A 390 5.37 -12.38 6.46
N GLU A 391 4.80 -13.08 5.50
CA GLU A 391 3.37 -13.13 5.21
C GLU A 391 2.94 -14.60 5.13
N ALA A 392 1.63 -14.85 5.21
CA ALA A 392 1.06 -16.17 5.06
C ALA A 392 0.01 -16.12 3.95
N VAL A 393 0.07 -17.08 3.04
CA VAL A 393 -0.79 -17.12 1.85
C VAL A 393 -1.37 -18.52 1.71
N VAL A 394 -2.64 -18.59 1.33
CA VAL A 394 -3.29 -19.86 0.96
C VAL A 394 -3.23 -20.00 -0.55
N PHE A 395 -2.61 -21.07 -1.02
CA PHE A 395 -2.69 -21.53 -2.40
C PHE A 395 -3.81 -22.54 -2.51
N ASP A 396 -4.87 -22.18 -3.23
CA ASP A 396 -5.95 -23.10 -3.57
C ASP A 396 -5.67 -23.72 -4.94
N GLY A 397 -5.74 -25.03 -5.02
CA GLY A 397 -5.49 -25.80 -6.22
C GLY A 397 -6.50 -26.93 -6.35
N ASP A 398 -6.69 -27.43 -7.57
CA ASP A 398 -7.80 -28.33 -7.93
C ASP A 398 -7.95 -29.57 -7.03
N ASN A 399 -6.85 -30.06 -6.45
CA ASN A 399 -6.85 -31.24 -5.58
C ASN A 399 -6.63 -30.93 -4.09
N ARG A 400 -5.88 -29.88 -3.75
CA ARG A 400 -5.47 -29.56 -2.37
C ARG A 400 -5.19 -28.08 -2.18
N THR A 401 -5.56 -27.58 -1.00
CA THR A 401 -5.20 -26.26 -0.48
C THR A 401 -3.94 -26.34 0.37
N TYR A 402 -3.02 -25.40 0.18
CA TYR A 402 -1.80 -25.27 0.99
C TYR A 402 -1.72 -23.88 1.61
N THR A 403 -1.68 -23.81 2.93
CA THR A 403 -1.35 -22.58 3.65
C THR A 403 0.16 -22.50 3.83
N VAL A 404 0.79 -21.58 3.10
CA VAL A 404 2.24 -21.46 2.98
C VAL A 404 2.72 -20.16 3.60
N MET A 405 3.77 -20.24 4.40
CA MET A 405 4.45 -19.05 4.90
C MET A 405 5.48 -18.54 3.89
N THR A 406 5.50 -17.24 3.67
CA THR A 406 6.45 -16.63 2.74
C THR A 406 7.87 -16.63 3.30
N ALA A 407 8.80 -16.39 2.40
CA ALA A 407 10.16 -16.08 2.78
C ALA A 407 10.30 -14.66 3.32
N ALA A 408 11.20 -14.45 4.28
CA ALA A 408 11.40 -13.13 4.87
C ALA A 408 11.71 -12.06 3.80
N THR A 409 11.00 -10.94 3.89
CA THR A 409 11.16 -9.74 3.07
C THR A 409 11.58 -8.60 3.98
N LEU A 410 12.88 -8.32 4.03
CA LEU A 410 13.36 -7.14 4.72
C LEU A 410 12.92 -5.88 3.95
N PRO A 411 12.55 -4.79 4.64
CA PRO A 411 12.26 -3.53 4.00
C PRO A 411 13.47 -3.07 3.18
N GLN A 412 13.36 -3.13 1.86
CA GLN A 412 14.38 -2.59 0.97
C GLN A 412 14.25 -1.07 0.97
N MET A 413 15.34 -0.37 1.28
CA MET A 413 15.42 1.06 1.05
C MET A 413 15.16 1.34 -0.44
N PRO A 414 14.39 2.38 -0.79
CA PRO A 414 14.14 2.72 -2.18
C PRO A 414 15.49 2.86 -2.91
N PRO A 415 15.60 2.35 -4.15
CA PRO A 415 16.86 2.37 -4.88
C PRO A 415 17.38 3.81 -4.97
N TYR A 416 18.57 4.03 -4.40
CA TYR A 416 19.27 5.29 -4.49
C TYR A 416 19.85 5.41 -5.91
N HIS A 417 19.08 5.99 -6.81
CA HIS A 417 19.57 6.34 -8.14
C HIS A 417 20.52 7.52 -8.03
N ASN A 418 21.82 7.24 -7.93
CA ASN A 418 22.85 8.17 -8.38
C ASN A 418 22.62 8.37 -9.88
N SER A 419 21.89 9.40 -10.28
CA SER A 419 21.84 9.80 -11.69
C SER A 419 23.17 10.50 -12.01
N PRO A 420 24.09 9.88 -12.77
CA PRO A 420 25.22 10.63 -13.30
C PRO A 420 24.63 11.55 -14.38
N SER A 421 24.38 12.80 -14.02
CA SER A 421 23.71 13.76 -14.91
C SER A 421 24.65 14.28 -15.99
N SER A 422 25.08 13.38 -16.89
CA SER A 422 25.85 13.73 -18.09
C SER A 422 25.13 14.83 -18.86
N VAL A 423 23.82 14.73 -19.02
CA VAL A 423 22.98 15.73 -19.71
C VAL A 423 23.05 17.11 -19.05
N ALA A 424 23.04 17.19 -17.71
CA ALA A 424 23.11 18.47 -17.01
C ALA A 424 24.46 19.17 -17.22
N ILE A 425 25.55 18.40 -17.22
CA ILE A 425 26.89 18.90 -17.53
C ILE A 425 26.99 19.43 -18.97
N HIS A 426 26.39 18.72 -19.95
CA HIS A 426 26.40 19.17 -21.35
C HIS A 426 25.54 20.43 -21.54
N VAL A 427 24.37 20.51 -20.89
CA VAL A 427 23.51 21.71 -20.90
C VAL A 427 24.22 22.91 -20.27
N TRP A 428 24.97 22.68 -19.19
CA TRP A 428 25.78 23.73 -18.54
C TRP A 428 26.89 24.25 -19.46
N TYR A 429 27.68 23.37 -20.11
CA TYR A 429 28.70 23.77 -21.09
C TYR A 429 28.12 24.59 -22.25
N CYS A 430 26.98 24.16 -22.79
CA CYS A 430 26.26 24.90 -23.82
C CYS A 430 25.87 26.30 -23.33
N CYS A 431 25.33 26.44 -22.12
CA CYS A 431 24.95 27.75 -21.57
C CYS A 431 26.15 28.69 -21.34
N CYS A 432 27.28 28.14 -20.90
CA CYS A 432 28.53 28.89 -20.73
C CYS A 432 29.04 29.42 -22.07
N LEU A 433 29.12 28.58 -23.11
CA LEU A 433 29.58 28.98 -24.45
C LEU A 433 28.74 30.13 -25.04
N VAL A 434 27.42 30.09 -24.88
CA VAL A 434 26.54 31.17 -25.35
C VAL A 434 26.81 32.48 -24.62
N THR A 435 27.03 32.41 -23.30
CA THR A 435 27.28 33.60 -22.49
C THR A 435 28.60 34.27 -22.87
N PHE A 436 29.68 33.50 -23.04
CA PHE A 436 30.96 34.04 -23.50
C PHE A 436 30.88 34.62 -24.91
N GLY A 437 30.15 33.97 -25.82
CA GLY A 437 29.91 34.48 -27.17
C GLY A 437 29.21 35.85 -27.17
N LEU A 438 28.13 35.98 -26.39
CA LEU A 438 27.38 37.24 -26.27
C LEU A 438 28.22 38.37 -25.63
N VAL A 439 28.99 38.06 -24.60
CA VAL A 439 29.89 39.04 -23.96
C VAL A 439 30.96 39.50 -24.94
N GLY A 440 31.56 38.60 -25.73
CA GLY A 440 32.54 38.97 -26.75
C GLY A 440 31.98 39.89 -27.83
N VAL A 441 30.74 39.64 -28.28
CA VAL A 441 30.04 40.51 -29.23
C VAL A 441 29.76 41.88 -28.60
N ALA A 442 29.30 41.92 -27.35
CA ALA A 442 29.05 43.17 -26.62
C ALA A 442 30.31 44.02 -26.47
N ILE A 443 31.45 43.41 -26.13
CA ILE A 443 32.74 44.10 -26.00
C ILE A 443 33.20 44.68 -27.35
N LYS A 444 33.12 43.91 -28.44
CA LYS A 444 33.49 44.41 -29.78
C LYS A 444 32.61 45.58 -30.21
N LEU A 445 31.31 45.52 -29.93
CA LEU A 445 30.37 46.59 -30.26
C LEU A 445 30.60 47.83 -29.40
N CYS A 446 30.89 47.68 -28.10
CA CYS A 446 31.28 48.79 -27.25
C CYS A 446 32.60 49.43 -27.72
N GLY A 447 33.58 48.62 -28.11
CA GLY A 447 34.84 49.11 -28.67
C GLY A 447 34.63 49.90 -29.96
N LEU A 448 33.81 49.39 -30.89
CA LEU A 448 33.43 50.09 -32.11
C LEU A 448 32.66 51.39 -31.83
N TRP A 449 31.78 51.39 -30.82
CA TRP A 449 31.06 52.59 -30.41
C TRP A 449 31.99 53.68 -29.87
N VAL A 450 32.96 53.31 -29.03
CA VAL A 450 33.97 54.25 -28.51
C VAL A 450 34.84 54.81 -29.64
N ALA A 451 35.21 53.97 -30.62
CA ALA A 451 36.09 54.35 -31.72
C ALA A 451 35.42 55.24 -32.78
N TYR A 452 34.14 55.00 -33.11
CA TYR A 452 33.48 55.64 -34.26
C TYR A 452 32.36 56.63 -33.90
N ARG A 453 32.00 56.79 -32.61
CA ARG A 453 30.95 57.69 -32.05
C ARG A 453 29.94 58.24 -33.08
N PRO A 454 28.96 57.43 -33.52
CA PRO A 454 27.95 57.89 -34.47
C PRO A 454 26.93 58.84 -33.81
N LEU A 455 26.83 60.06 -34.33
CA LEU A 455 25.98 61.15 -33.82
C LEU A 455 24.47 61.01 -34.10
N GLY A 456 23.95 59.83 -34.44
CA GLY A 456 22.52 59.71 -34.79
C GLY A 456 21.91 58.33 -35.01
N CYS A 457 22.48 57.23 -34.50
CA CYS A 457 21.84 55.91 -34.66
C CYS A 457 20.86 55.60 -33.51
N PRO A 458 19.60 55.22 -33.78
CA PRO A 458 18.67 54.75 -32.76
C PRO A 458 19.02 53.32 -32.35
N TRP A 459 19.94 53.18 -31.39
CA TRP A 459 20.39 51.88 -30.86
C TRP A 459 19.27 51.04 -30.23
N PHE A 460 18.09 51.63 -29.97
CA PHE A 460 16.94 50.92 -29.43
C PHE A 460 16.43 49.80 -30.36
N MET A 461 16.65 49.89 -31.68
CA MET A 461 16.31 48.80 -32.61
C MET A 461 17.39 47.72 -32.74
N PHE A 462 18.60 47.95 -32.23
CA PHE A 462 19.75 47.06 -32.43
C PHE A 462 19.58 45.71 -31.72
N ASN A 463 19.04 45.70 -30.50
CA ASN A 463 18.79 44.46 -29.73
C ASN A 463 17.86 43.47 -30.46
N ARG A 464 16.97 43.95 -31.34
CA ARG A 464 16.07 43.11 -32.14
C ARG A 464 16.75 42.47 -33.36
N ILE A 465 17.78 43.10 -33.92
CA ILE A 465 18.44 42.63 -35.15
C ILE A 465 19.61 41.71 -34.81
N THR A 466 20.38 42.03 -33.77
CA THR A 466 21.62 41.32 -33.41
C THR A 466 21.36 39.92 -32.85
N SER A 467 20.25 39.73 -32.11
CA SER A 467 19.87 38.41 -31.58
C SER A 467 19.39 37.44 -32.66
N ALA A 468 18.78 37.94 -33.73
CA ALA A 468 18.27 37.13 -34.84
C ALA A 468 19.33 36.76 -35.89
N THR A 469 20.45 37.50 -35.94
CA THR A 469 21.47 37.39 -37.00
C THR A 469 22.81 36.83 -36.54
N CYS A 470 23.21 37.03 -35.27
CA CYS A 470 24.58 36.69 -34.83
C CYS A 470 24.73 35.33 -34.12
N LEU A 471 23.64 34.62 -33.79
CA LEU A 471 23.72 33.31 -33.14
C LEU A 471 22.77 32.32 -33.82
N ASN A 472 23.23 31.09 -34.00
CA ASN A 472 22.40 30.01 -34.50
C ASN A 472 21.15 29.88 -33.61
N ARG A 473 19.95 30.02 -34.20
CA ARG A 473 18.66 30.03 -33.49
C ARG A 473 18.51 28.83 -32.54
N SER A 474 19.06 27.67 -32.91
CA SER A 474 19.02 26.44 -32.11
C SER A 474 19.71 26.60 -30.74
N ILE A 475 20.79 27.40 -30.67
CA ILE A 475 21.58 27.58 -29.46
C ILE A 475 20.87 28.50 -28.45
N LEU A 476 20.15 29.52 -28.95
CA LEU A 476 19.31 30.40 -28.12
C LEU A 476 18.10 29.64 -27.56
N VAL A 477 17.49 28.75 -28.35
CA VAL A 477 16.39 27.88 -27.88
C VAL A 477 16.85 26.95 -26.76
N ILE A 478 18.06 26.38 -26.87
CA ILE A 478 18.63 25.53 -25.79
C ILE A 478 18.82 26.32 -24.49
N ARG A 479 19.33 27.57 -24.58
CA ARG A 479 19.49 28.42 -23.39
C ARG A 479 18.16 28.80 -22.76
N CYS A 480 17.16 29.16 -23.56
CA CYS A 480 15.81 29.46 -23.06
C CYS A 480 15.16 28.21 -22.43
N GLY A 481 15.31 27.04 -23.06
CA GLY A 481 14.84 25.77 -22.52
C GLY A 481 15.50 25.41 -21.19
N ALA A 482 16.82 25.57 -21.08
CA ALA A 482 17.56 25.35 -19.84
C ALA A 482 17.10 26.31 -18.73
N ALA A 483 16.86 27.59 -19.05
CA ALA A 483 16.35 28.57 -18.09
C ALA A 483 14.93 28.22 -17.63
N ILE A 484 14.04 27.83 -18.54
CA ILE A 484 12.67 27.38 -18.19
C ILE A 484 12.75 26.15 -17.29
N LEU A 485 13.61 25.17 -17.59
CA LEU A 485 13.77 23.97 -16.76
C LEU A 485 14.36 24.29 -15.37
N CYS A 486 15.30 25.24 -15.27
CA CYS A 486 15.85 25.70 -13.99
C CYS A 486 14.83 26.49 -13.16
N ILE A 487 13.91 27.20 -13.81
CA ILE A 487 12.83 27.94 -13.14
C ILE A 487 11.64 27.01 -12.81
N SER A 488 11.43 25.97 -13.61
CA SER A 488 10.37 24.97 -13.38
C SER A 488 10.76 23.89 -12.39
N SER A 489 12.04 23.78 -12.02
CA SER A 489 12.49 22.88 -10.98
C SER A 489 12.17 23.50 -9.63
N SER A 490 11.06 23.07 -9.03
CA SER A 490 10.82 23.27 -7.61
C SER A 490 11.98 22.66 -6.83
N ASN A 491 12.49 23.37 -5.82
CA ASN A 491 13.49 22.83 -4.92
C ASN A 491 12.92 21.56 -4.26
N LEU A 492 13.47 20.39 -4.58
CA LEU A 492 13.28 19.20 -3.77
C LEU A 492 14.02 19.43 -2.45
N LEU A 493 13.31 19.99 -1.47
CA LEU A 493 13.79 20.02 -0.09
C LEU A 493 13.97 18.57 0.34
N LYS A 494 15.21 18.22 0.68
CA LYS A 494 15.54 16.95 1.31
C LYS A 494 14.89 16.98 2.70
N ASP A 495 13.77 16.29 2.87
CA ASP A 495 13.12 16.16 4.17
C ASP A 495 14.12 15.59 5.18
N LYS A 496 14.57 16.45 6.08
CA LYS A 496 15.27 16.05 7.29
C LYS A 496 14.20 16.03 8.39
N PHE A 497 13.72 14.83 8.72
CA PHE A 497 12.87 14.61 9.88
C PHE A 497 13.65 15.04 11.12
N ASP A 498 13.32 16.19 11.69
CA ASP A 498 13.85 16.65 12.97
C ASP A 498 12.84 16.29 14.06
N VAL A 499 13.18 15.29 14.88
CA VAL A 499 12.31 14.61 15.85
C VAL A 499 11.79 15.56 16.95
N ASN A 500 12.37 16.76 17.08
CA ASN A 500 12.12 17.67 18.20
C ASN A 500 11.14 18.82 17.91
N LYS A 501 10.52 18.90 16.72
CA LYS A 501 9.50 19.92 16.44
C LYS A 501 8.22 19.30 15.88
N ASN A 502 7.19 19.20 16.72
CA ASN A 502 5.82 18.75 16.39
C ASN A 502 5.04 19.77 15.52
N THR A 503 5.67 20.37 14.52
CA THR A 503 5.03 21.32 13.61
C THR A 503 5.60 21.16 12.20
N LEU A 504 4.84 20.47 11.34
CA LEU A 504 5.02 20.50 9.89
C LEU A 504 4.61 21.89 9.38
N THR A 505 5.58 22.77 9.21
CA THR A 505 5.37 24.06 8.54
C THR A 505 5.63 23.86 7.05
N VAL A 506 4.56 23.67 6.28
CA VAL A 506 4.60 23.70 4.83
C VAL A 506 4.65 25.18 4.42
N LEU A 507 5.86 25.69 4.17
CA LEU A 507 6.05 26.99 3.55
C LEU A 507 5.93 26.81 2.04
N CYS A 508 4.73 27.02 1.51
CA CYS A 508 4.56 27.30 0.08
C CYS A 508 5.00 28.75 -0.16
N ILE A 509 6.02 28.96 -0.99
CA ILE A 509 6.20 30.21 -1.75
C ILE A 509 5.98 29.86 -3.21
#